data_AF-A0A0C1KY43-F1
#
_entry.id   AF-A0A0C1KY43-F1
#
_cell.length_a   1.000
_cell.length_b   1.000
_cell.length_c   1.000
_cell.angle_alpha   90.00
_cell.angle_beta   90.00
_cell.angle_gamma   90.00
#
_symmetry.space_group_name_H-M   'P 1'
#
loop_
_entity.id
_entity.type
_entity.pdbx_description
1 polymer ?
#
loop_
_entity_poly.entity_id
_entity_poly.type
_entity_poly.pdbx_seq_one_letter_code
_entity_poly.pdbx_strand_id
1 'polypeptide(L)' 'MTTPLPPILQFVLDAQVFNLSKLDHFCAFPKGAISRAIKGTKPLSDRQLHKLTSVFRITKIGPQSVVDQQLQELLARE' A
#
# COMPACT_ATOMS: atom_id res chain seq x y z
N MET A 1 -4.65 12.85 15.84
CA MET A 1 -4.25 11.43 15.96
C MET A 1 -3.84 10.97 14.58
N THR A 2 -2.54 10.92 14.29
CA THR A 2 -2.02 10.42 13.00
C THR A 2 -2.10 8.90 13.03
N THR A 3 -3.09 8.35 12.32
CA THR A 3 -3.19 6.91 12.10
C THR A 3 -1.89 6.44 11.46
N PRO A 4 -1.20 5.43 12.01
CA PRO A 4 0.07 4.96 11.45
C PRO A 4 -0.16 4.48 10.01
N LEU A 5 0.77 4.82 9.12
CA LEU A 5 0.71 4.34 7.75
C LEU A 5 0.84 2.82 7.73
N PRO A 6 0.03 2.13 6.92
CA PRO A 6 0.23 0.71 6.64
C PRO A 6 1.68 0.44 6.17
N PRO A 7 2.31 -0.66 6.61
CA PRO A 7 3.70 -1.01 6.26
C PRO A 7 4.01 -0.90 4.77
N ILE A 8 3.07 -1.33 3.92
CA ILE A 8 3.28 -1.30 2.48
C ILE A 8 3.29 0.13 1.91
N LEU A 9 2.49 1.04 2.49
CA LEU A 9 2.50 2.45 2.11
C LEU A 9 3.73 3.16 2.65
N GLN A 10 4.18 2.78 3.84
CA GLN A 10 5.44 3.27 4.41
C GLN A 10 6.63 2.87 3.53
N PHE A 11 6.67 1.62 3.06
CA PHE A 11 7.70 1.16 2.12
C PHE A 11 7.65 1.90 0.79
N VAL A 12 6.45 2.10 0.23
CA VAL A 12 6.30 2.87 -1.02
C VAL A 12 6.79 4.31 -0.88
N LEU A 13 6.55 4.93 0.28
CA LEU A 13 7.06 6.27 0.61
C LEU A 13 8.59 6.27 0.75
N ASP A 14 9.14 5.33 1.53
CA ASP A 14 10.58 5.27 1.84
C ASP A 14 11.43 4.96 0.61
N ALA A 15 10.97 4.03 -0.23
CA ALA A 15 11.73 3.59 -1.39
C ALA A 15 11.95 4.70 -2.41
N GLN A 16 11.07 5.72 -2.49
CA GLN A 16 11.10 6.86 -3.42
C GLN A 16 11.30 6.55 -4.92
N VAL A 17 11.38 5.27 -5.30
CA VAL A 17 11.56 4.80 -6.69
C VAL A 17 10.25 4.50 -7.40
N PHE A 18 9.14 4.47 -6.66
CA PHE A 18 7.84 4.10 -7.22
C PHE A 18 7.16 5.30 -7.88
N ASN A 19 6.81 5.13 -9.16
CA ASN A 19 5.88 6.04 -9.81
C ASN A 19 4.46 5.75 -9.29
N LEU A 20 4.01 6.57 -8.33
CA LEU A 20 2.70 6.40 -7.67
C LEU A 20 1.54 6.39 -8.67
N SER A 21 1.62 7.14 -9.77
CA SER A 21 0.58 7.16 -10.80
C SER A 21 0.50 5.84 -11.58
N LYS A 22 1.65 5.23 -11.90
CA LYS A 22 1.68 3.88 -12.49
C LYS A 22 1.15 2.86 -11.50
N LEU A 23 1.49 3.01 -10.23
CA LEU A 23 1.09 2.07 -9.18
C LEU A 23 -0.41 2.13 -8.91
N ASP A 24 -1.01 3.33 -8.91
CA ASP A 24 -2.46 3.53 -8.90
C ASP A 24 -3.10 2.84 -10.11
N HIS A 25 -2.53 2.99 -11.31
CA HIS A 25 -3.03 2.35 -12.52
C HIS A 25 -2.98 0.81 -12.44
N PHE A 26 -1.85 0.23 -12.03
CA PHE A 26 -1.69 -1.22 -11.86
C PHE A 26 -2.66 -1.80 -10.81
N CYS A 27 -2.93 -1.06 -9.74
CA CYS A 27 -3.88 -1.48 -8.71
C CYS A 27 -5.34 -1.19 -9.10
N ALA A 28 -5.59 -0.56 -10.26
CA ALA A 28 -6.87 0.00 -10.68
C ALA A 28 -7.50 0.89 -9.58
N PHE A 29 -6.68 1.74 -8.98
CA PHE A 29 -7.10 2.75 -8.02
C PHE A 29 -7.38 4.08 -8.70
N PRO A 30 -8.24 4.94 -8.10
CA PRO A 30 -8.40 6.29 -8.59
C PRO A 30 -7.06 7.03 -8.50
N LYS A 31 -6.76 7.83 -9.53
CA LYS A 31 -5.50 8.57 -9.64
C LYS A 31 -5.20 9.36 -8.35
N GLY A 32 -3.99 9.18 -7.81
CA GLY A 32 -3.53 9.80 -6.57
C GLY A 32 -4.14 9.18 -5.31
N ALA A 33 -4.70 7.96 -5.36
CA ALA A 33 -5.19 7.28 -4.16
C ALA A 33 -4.03 6.95 -3.22
N ILE A 34 -2.96 6.34 -3.73
CA ILE A 34 -1.78 5.99 -2.94
C ILE A 34 -1.11 7.25 -2.40
N SER A 35 -0.97 8.31 -3.21
CA SER A 35 -0.39 9.57 -2.75
C SER A 35 -1.21 10.23 -1.63
N ARG A 36 -2.55 10.22 -1.72
CA ARG A 36 -3.42 10.74 -0.65
C ARG A 36 -3.37 9.88 0.61
N ALA A 37 -3.21 8.57 0.47
CA ALA A 37 -3.04 7.67 1.61
C ALA A 37 -1.70 7.90 2.31
N ILE A 38 -0.62 8.09 1.52
CA ILE A 38 0.70 8.42 2.03
C ILE A 38 0.69 9.77 2.78
N LYS A 39 0.01 10.76 2.22
CA LYS A 39 -0.13 12.10 2.82
C LYS A 39 -1.11 12.15 4.01
N GLY A 40 -1.72 11.01 4.38
CA GLY A 40 -2.73 10.95 5.45
C GLY A 40 -4.03 11.72 5.14
N THR A 41 -4.24 12.14 3.89
CA THR A 41 -5.42 12.93 3.48
C THR A 41 -6.65 12.04 3.28
N LYS A 42 -6.44 10.82 2.76
CA LYS A 42 -7.49 9.82 2.60
C LYS A 42 -6.89 8.41 2.70
N PRO A 43 -7.23 7.61 3.72
CA PRO A 43 -6.71 6.25 3.84
C PRO A 43 -7.27 5.34 2.72
N LEU A 44 -6.49 4.31 2.37
CA LEU A 44 -6.97 3.22 1.53
C LEU A 44 -7.90 2.32 2.34
N SER A 45 -8.96 1.82 1.73
CA SER A 45 -9.80 0.78 2.35
C SER A 45 -9.06 -0.55 2.44
N ASP A 46 -9.46 -1.44 3.35
CA ASP A 46 -8.81 -2.76 3.51
C ASP A 46 -8.79 -3.57 2.21
N ARG A 47 -9.86 -3.49 1.41
CA ARG A 47 -9.90 -4.09 0.06
C ARG A 47 -8.84 -3.53 -0.89
N GLN A 48 -8.55 -2.23 -0.80
CA GLN A 48 -7.49 -1.61 -1.58
C GLN A 48 -6.11 -2.03 -1.05
N LEU A 49 -5.92 -2.07 0.27
CA LEU A 49 -4.68 -2.57 0.87
C LEU A 49 -4.40 -4.02 0.50
N HIS A 50 -5.41 -4.91 0.52
CA HIS A 50 -5.28 -6.29 0.04
C HIS A 50 -4.83 -6.35 -1.43
N LYS A 51 -5.43 -5.51 -2.29
CA LYS A 51 -5.09 -5.49 -3.70
C LYS A 51 -3.65 -5.01 -3.93
N LEU A 52 -3.25 -3.94 -3.25
CA LEU A 52 -1.89 -3.43 -3.28
C LEU A 52 -0.87 -4.47 -2.80
N THR A 53 -1.16 -5.12 -1.68
CA THR A 53 -0.34 -6.20 -1.10
C THR A 53 -0.21 -7.39 -2.05
N SER A 54 -1.32 -7.79 -2.67
CA SER A 54 -1.33 -8.87 -3.67
C SER A 54 -0.48 -8.52 -4.89
N VAL A 55 -0.56 -7.28 -5.39
CA VAL A 55 0.29 -6.83 -6.50
C VAL A 55 1.77 -6.92 -6.13
N PHE A 56 2.16 -6.45 -4.95
CA PHE A 56 3.55 -6.49 -4.48
C PHE A 56 4.05 -7.92 -4.30
N ARG A 57 3.19 -8.80 -3.80
CA ARG A 57 3.47 -10.23 -3.65
C ARG A 57 3.70 -10.91 -5.01
N ILE A 58 2.77 -10.73 -5.95
CA ILE A 58 2.82 -11.38 -7.28
C ILE A 58 4.01 -10.88 -8.09
N THR A 59 4.27 -9.58 -8.05
CA THR A 59 5.37 -8.94 -8.79
C THR A 59 6.72 -9.07 -8.09
N LYS A 60 6.76 -9.62 -6.87
CA LYS A 60 7.95 -9.68 -6.00
C LYS A 60 8.62 -8.31 -5.81
N ILE A 61 7.81 -7.26 -5.74
CA ILE A 61 8.28 -5.89 -5.55
C ILE A 61 8.45 -5.64 -4.06
N GLY A 62 9.66 -5.26 -3.67
CA GLY A 62 10.02 -4.94 -2.29
C GLY A 62 10.26 -6.16 -1.41
N PRO A 63 10.59 -5.93 -0.13
CA PRO A 63 10.85 -6.99 0.83
C PRO A 63 9.58 -7.79 1.09
N GLN A 64 9.63 -9.12 0.91
CA GLN A 64 8.49 -9.98 1.21
C GLN A 64 8.04 -9.88 2.67
N SER A 65 8.98 -9.60 3.60
CA SER A 65 8.66 -9.33 5.00
C SER A 65 7.65 -8.21 5.20
N VAL A 66 7.73 -7.12 4.41
CA VAL A 66 6.77 -6.01 4.49
C VAL A 66 5.39 -6.43 3.97
N VAL A 67 5.37 -7.24 2.92
CA VAL A 67 4.14 -7.76 2.31
C VAL A 67 3.43 -8.73 3.27
N ASP A 68 4.18 -9.65 3.89
CA ASP A 68 3.68 -10.58 4.90
C ASP A 68 3.20 -9.84 6.15
N GLN A 69 3.94 -8.84 6.63
CA GLN A 69 3.52 -8.02 7.76
C GLN A 69 2.21 -7.27 7.46
N GLN A 70 2.09 -6.67 6.28
CA GLN A 70 0.86 -5.99 5.84
C GLN A 70 -0.32 -6.97 5.77
N LEU A 71 -0.09 -8.20 5.31
CA LEU A 71 -1.12 -9.23 5.23
C LEU A 71 -1.57 -9.68 6.62
N GLN A 72 -0.64 -9.86 7.56
CA GLN A 72 -0.97 -10.19 8.95
C GLN A 72 -1.80 -9.09 9.62
N GLU A 73 -1.46 -7.81 9.41
CA GLU A 73 -2.25 -6.70 9.94
C GLU A 73 -3.67 -6.63 9.35
N LEU A 74 -3.84 -7.00 8.09
CA LEU A 74 -5.16 -7.05 7.46
C LEU A 74 -6.00 -8.21 8.02
N LEU A 75 -5.39 -9.40 8.19
CA LEU A 75 -6.04 -10.56 8.79
C LEU A 75 -6.43 -10.34 10.26
N ALA A 76 -5.65 -9.54 11.00
CA ALA A 76 -5.94 -9.20 12.39
C ALA A 76 -7.08 -8.17 12.55
N ARG A 77 -7.56 -7.56 11.45
CA ARG A 77 -8.62 -6.56 11.42
C ARG A 77 -9.97 -7.11 10.95
N GLU A 78 -10.00 -8.32 10.39
CA GLU A 78 -11.22 -9.10 10.11
C GLU A 78 -11.74 -9.77 11.39
#